data_AF-A0A8X6VQB8-F1
#
_entry.id   AF-A0A8X6VQB8-F1
#
_cell.length_a   1.000
_cell.length_b   1.000
_cell.length_c   1.000
_cell.angle_alpha   90.00
_cell.angle_beta   90.00
_cell.angle_gamma   90.00
#
_symmetry.space_group_name_H-M   'P 1'
#
loop_
_entity.id
_entity.type
_entity.pdbx_description
1 polymer ?
#
loop_
_entity_poly.entity_id
_entity_poly.type
_entity_poly.pdbx_seq_one_letter_code
_entity_poly.pdbx_strand_id
1 'polypeptide(L)'
;MPLEIVGSSGHEKVPTRGKPGLERPGRPRGERIERSCGKHFVDPTVTIRADVGVAIVPQTISRHLAEANLKSKLHFHALPLTPEHRQLRLQWCQARSMWNVTDRQKVVFSDESRFFGGTDDNRVRVWRHPGERYNPPHTVLPHTARTAGVMVWGAIAYDAGLL
;
A
#
# COMPACT_ATOMS: atom_id res chain seq x y z
N MET A 1 -68.29 15.32 -34.88
CA MET A 1 -68.65 15.07 -33.47
C MET A 1 -68.40 13.58 -33.21
N PRO A 2 -67.69 13.14 -32.15
CA PRO A 2 -66.78 13.80 -31.18
C PRO A 2 -65.36 13.11 -31.11
N LEU A 3 -64.26 13.82 -30.83
CA LEU A 3 -63.55 14.17 -29.56
C LEU A 3 -62.37 13.23 -29.17
N GLU A 4 -61.18 13.85 -29.19
CA GLU A 4 -59.92 13.76 -28.42
C GLU A 4 -59.63 12.56 -27.49
N ILE A 5 -58.33 12.15 -27.41
CA ILE A 5 -57.46 12.34 -26.22
C ILE A 5 -55.99 12.55 -26.65
N VAL A 6 -55.37 13.52 -25.98
CA VAL A 6 -54.01 14.08 -25.98
C VAL A 6 -52.93 13.20 -25.31
N GLY A 7 -51.67 13.37 -25.72
CA GLY A 7 -50.46 13.14 -24.90
C GLY A 7 -49.49 12.12 -25.49
N SER A 8 -48.16 12.28 -25.49
CA SER A 8 -47.29 13.25 -24.83
C SER A 8 -45.95 13.32 -25.59
N SER A 9 -45.26 14.44 -25.40
CA SER A 9 -44.04 14.89 -26.06
C SER A 9 -42.93 13.85 -26.17
N GLY A 10 -42.35 13.76 -27.37
CA GLY A 10 -41.07 13.10 -27.59
C GLY A 10 -39.94 13.78 -26.82
N HIS A 11 -39.21 12.99 -26.05
CA HIS A 11 -37.82 13.26 -25.74
C HIS A 11 -37.03 12.00 -26.09
N GLU A 12 -36.67 11.90 -27.36
CA GLU A 12 -35.64 10.96 -27.78
C GLU A 12 -34.32 11.40 -27.13
N LYS A 13 -33.76 10.55 -26.27
CA LYS A 13 -32.48 10.81 -25.62
C LYS A 13 -31.40 10.83 -26.69
N VAL A 14 -30.94 12.03 -27.03
CA VAL A 14 -29.74 12.22 -27.86
C VAL A 14 -28.61 11.44 -27.20
N PRO A 15 -27.97 10.47 -27.88
CA PRO A 15 -26.83 9.78 -27.32
C PRO A 15 -25.72 10.82 -27.13
N THR A 16 -25.32 11.05 -25.88
CA THR A 16 -24.15 11.87 -25.58
C THR A 16 -22.94 11.12 -26.11
N ARG A 17 -22.58 11.39 -27.36
CA ARG A 17 -21.39 10.86 -28.01
C ARG A 17 -20.20 11.48 -27.30
N GLY A 18 -19.79 10.86 -26.18
CA GLY A 18 -18.47 11.08 -25.61
C GLY A 18 -17.47 10.91 -26.75
N LYS A 19 -16.74 11.97 -27.08
CA LYS A 19 -15.72 11.91 -28.11
C LYS A 19 -14.78 10.76 -27.72
N PRO A 20 -14.57 9.74 -28.57
CA PRO A 20 -13.51 8.78 -28.33
C PRO A 20 -12.23 9.58 -28.16
N GLY A 21 -11.56 9.42 -27.02
CA GLY A 21 -10.27 10.05 -26.81
C GLY A 21 -9.35 9.58 -27.91
N LEU A 22 -9.09 10.44 -28.89
CA LEU A 22 -8.12 10.18 -29.93
C LEU A 22 -6.77 10.11 -29.22
N GLU A 23 -6.26 8.91 -28.98
CA GLU A 23 -4.88 8.72 -28.55
C GLU A 23 -4.00 9.34 -29.63
N ARG A 24 -3.38 10.47 -29.31
CA ARG A 24 -2.49 11.17 -30.23
C ARG A 24 -1.21 10.35 -30.40
N PRO A 25 -0.74 10.10 -31.63
CA PRO A 25 0.46 9.32 -31.84
C PRO A 25 1.69 10.15 -31.48
N GLY A 26 2.53 9.60 -30.62
CA GLY A 26 3.83 10.16 -30.23
C GLY A 26 4.08 9.97 -28.74
N ARG A 27 5.15 9.22 -28.39
CA ARG A 27 5.59 8.88 -27.02
C ARG A 27 5.10 9.89 -25.96
N PRO A 28 3.91 9.67 -25.35
CA PRO A 28 3.18 10.79 -24.77
C PRO A 28 3.37 10.83 -23.27
N ARG A 29 3.08 11.99 -22.69
CA ARG A 29 3.08 12.36 -21.26
C ARG A 29 2.86 11.20 -20.25
N GLY A 30 2.01 10.22 -20.54
CA GLY A 30 1.78 9.02 -19.71
C GLY A 30 3.05 8.19 -19.46
N GLU A 31 3.84 7.89 -20.50
CA GLU A 31 5.06 7.08 -20.35
C GLU A 31 6.11 7.80 -19.47
N ARG A 32 6.15 9.14 -19.51
CA ARG A 32 7.01 9.95 -18.62
C ARG A 32 6.53 9.93 -17.17
N ILE A 33 5.21 9.91 -16.95
CA ILE A 33 4.59 9.80 -15.62
C ILE A 33 4.91 8.43 -15.03
N GLU A 34 4.70 7.35 -15.78
CA GLU A 34 5.02 5.99 -15.36
C GLU A 34 6.52 5.81 -15.07
N ARG A 35 7.38 6.31 -15.95
CA ARG A 35 8.84 6.25 -15.77
C ARG A 35 9.29 7.05 -14.54
N SER A 36 8.70 8.21 -14.29
CA SER A 36 9.01 9.01 -13.10
C SER A 36 8.49 8.33 -11.84
N CYS A 37 7.31 7.71 -11.87
CA CYS A 37 6.80 6.87 -10.78
C CYS A 37 7.72 5.68 -10.46
N GLY A 38 8.27 5.03 -11.49
CA GLY A 38 9.24 3.95 -11.35
C GLY A 38 10.63 4.39 -10.88
N LYS A 39 10.92 5.70 -10.87
CA LYS A 39 12.12 6.27 -10.24
C LYS A 39 11.85 6.70 -8.80
N HIS A 40 10.67 7.27 -8.59
CA HIS A 40 10.23 7.90 -7.35
C HIS A 40 8.99 7.18 -6.83
N PHE A 41 9.22 5.98 -6.30
CA PHE A 41 8.16 5.10 -5.78
C PHE A 41 7.36 5.73 -4.64
N VAL A 42 7.98 6.66 -3.89
CA VAL A 42 7.43 7.37 -2.74
C VAL A 42 6.89 8.74 -3.17
N ASP A 43 5.63 9.03 -2.79
CA ASP A 43 4.86 10.22 -3.18
C ASP A 43 5.16 10.79 -4.59
N PRO A 44 4.68 10.08 -5.63
CA PRO A 44 4.93 10.48 -6.99
C PRO A 44 4.24 11.79 -7.37
N THR A 45 3.24 12.32 -6.66
CA THR A 45 2.46 13.42 -7.25
C THR A 45 3.28 14.71 -7.34
N VAL A 46 4.02 15.03 -6.28
CA VAL A 46 4.92 16.20 -6.26
C VAL A 46 6.14 15.95 -7.15
N THR A 47 6.73 14.76 -7.04
CA THR A 47 7.97 14.40 -7.73
C THR A 47 7.77 14.23 -9.24
N ILE A 48 6.68 13.58 -9.67
CA ILE A 48 6.31 13.45 -11.09
C ILE A 48 6.02 14.81 -11.71
N ARG A 49 5.38 15.74 -10.97
CA ARG A 49 5.14 17.09 -11.49
C ARG A 49 6.45 17.82 -11.80
N ALA A 50 7.45 17.68 -10.94
CA ALA A 50 8.78 18.25 -11.15
C ALA A 50 9.49 17.56 -12.34
N ASP A 51 9.51 16.22 -12.38
CA ASP A 51 10.19 15.42 -13.39
C ASP A 51 9.62 15.58 -14.81
N VAL A 52 8.30 15.73 -14.92
CA VAL A 52 7.64 15.84 -16.22
C VAL A 52 7.81 17.25 -16.80
N GLY A 53 8.19 18.26 -16.00
CA GLY A 53 8.54 19.60 -16.48
C GLY A 53 7.41 20.32 -17.23
N VAL A 54 6.17 19.85 -17.09
CA VAL A 54 4.97 20.44 -17.69
C VAL A 54 3.90 20.52 -16.62
N ALA A 55 3.14 21.62 -16.61
CA ALA A 55 1.97 21.76 -15.74
C ALA A 55 0.97 20.61 -15.99
N ILE A 56 0.80 19.76 -14.98
CA ILE A 56 -0.12 18.61 -15.01
C ILE A 56 -1.01 18.68 -13.78
N VAL A 57 -2.29 18.41 -13.95
CA VAL A 57 -3.26 18.30 -12.85
C VAL A 57 -3.20 16.89 -12.22
N PRO A 58 -3.39 16.74 -10.89
CA PRO A 58 -3.28 15.44 -10.22
C PRO A 58 -4.18 14.35 -10.81
N GLN A 59 -5.37 14.72 -11.30
CA GLN A 59 -6.29 13.78 -11.96
C GLN A 59 -5.67 13.09 -13.18
N THR A 60 -4.82 13.80 -13.94
CA THR A 60 -4.12 13.24 -15.10
C THR A 60 -3.07 12.22 -14.66
N ILE A 61 -2.37 12.48 -13.56
CA ILE A 61 -1.40 11.55 -12.98
C ILE A 61 -2.12 10.30 -12.48
N SER A 62 -3.17 10.46 -11.67
CA SER A 62 -3.95 9.33 -11.14
C SER A 62 -4.53 8.46 -12.25
N ARG A 63 -5.03 9.06 -13.35
CA ARG A 63 -5.56 8.32 -14.48
C ARG A 63 -4.47 7.49 -15.16
N HIS A 64 -3.32 8.09 -15.49
CA HIS A 64 -2.23 7.36 -16.15
C HIS A 64 -1.63 6.26 -15.25
N LEU A 65 -1.49 6.51 -13.95
CA LEU A 65 -1.06 5.47 -13.00
C LEU A 65 -2.08 4.32 -12.93
N ALA A 66 -3.38 4.61 -12.99
CA ALA A 66 -4.42 3.58 -13.01
C ALA A 66 -4.45 2.80 -14.34
N GLU A 67 -4.29 3.48 -15.48
CA GLU A 67 -4.15 2.86 -16.82
C GLU A 67 -2.95 1.91 -16.86
N ALA A 68 -1.84 2.29 -16.23
CA ALA A 68 -0.65 1.46 -16.05
C ALA A 68 -0.80 0.38 -14.96
N ASN A 69 -1.96 0.22 -14.32
CA ASN A 69 -2.19 -0.73 -13.22
C ASN A 69 -1.22 -0.55 -12.03
N LEU A 70 -0.76 0.67 -11.77
CA LEU A 70 0.01 1.05 -10.59
C LEU A 70 -0.96 1.44 -9.46
N LYS A 71 -0.69 0.94 -8.25
CA LYS A 71 -1.53 1.21 -7.07
C LYS A 71 -0.70 1.75 -5.93
N SER A 72 -1.20 2.82 -5.30
CA SER A 72 -0.69 3.30 -4.02
C SER A 72 -0.96 2.26 -2.93
N LYS A 73 0.11 1.71 -2.34
CA LYS A 73 0.10 0.73 -1.26
C LYS A 73 1.10 1.13 -0.18
N LEU A 74 0.90 0.64 1.05
CA LEU A 74 1.94 0.77 2.08
C LEU A 74 3.18 -0.02 1.65
N HIS A 75 4.35 0.57 1.89
CA HIS A 75 5.63 -0.13 1.80
C HIS A 75 5.65 -1.38 2.70
N PHE A 76 6.52 -2.32 2.37
CA PHE A 76 6.73 -3.49 3.21
C PHE A 76 7.91 -3.26 4.16
N HIS A 77 7.70 -3.45 5.46
CA HIS A 77 8.80 -3.47 6.42
C HIS A 77 9.42 -4.87 6.46
N ALA A 78 10.61 -5.02 5.88
CA ALA A 78 11.35 -6.27 5.96
C ALA A 78 12.20 -6.32 7.22
N LEU A 79 12.17 -7.45 7.92
CA LEU A 79 13.14 -7.73 8.97
C LEU A 79 14.50 -8.07 8.31
N PRO A 80 15.60 -7.43 8.74
CA PRO A 80 16.94 -7.75 8.25
C PRO A 80 17.39 -9.11 8.82
N LEU A 81 16.95 -10.20 8.20
CA LEU A 81 17.33 -11.56 8.57
C LEU A 81 18.48 -12.07 7.70
N THR A 82 19.57 -12.49 8.34
CA THR A 82 20.64 -13.26 7.69
C THR A 82 20.11 -14.63 7.24
N PRO A 83 20.76 -15.31 6.28
CA PRO A 83 20.38 -16.66 5.88
C PRO A 83 20.33 -17.64 7.06
N GLU A 84 21.27 -17.53 8.00
CA GLU A 84 21.32 -18.33 9.22
C GLU A 84 20.09 -18.07 10.12
N HIS A 85 19.74 -16.80 10.37
CA HIS A 85 18.54 -16.48 11.15
C HIS A 85 17.27 -17.06 10.51
N ARG A 86 17.17 -17.08 9.18
CA ARG A 86 16.02 -17.68 8.48
C ARG A 86 15.95 -19.17 8.72
N GLN A 87 17.09 -19.86 8.62
CA GLN A 87 17.17 -21.31 8.85
C GLN A 87 16.79 -21.68 10.29
N LEU A 88 17.37 -21.00 11.27
CA LEU A 88 17.09 -21.25 12.69
C LEU A 88 15.61 -21.01 13.03
N ARG A 89 15.03 -19.92 12.51
CA ARG A 89 13.59 -19.64 12.70
C ARG A 89 12.71 -20.70 12.06
N LEU A 90 13.05 -21.17 10.86
CA LEU A 90 12.29 -22.24 10.20
C LEU A 90 12.34 -23.54 11.00
N GLN A 91 13.54 -23.94 11.45
CA GLN A 91 13.71 -25.13 12.29
C GLN A 91 12.94 -25.01 13.61
N TRP A 92 12.97 -23.84 14.25
CA TRP A 92 12.22 -23.59 15.47
C TRP A 92 10.72 -23.78 15.26
N CYS A 93 10.17 -23.26 14.15
CA CYS A 93 8.77 -23.42 13.79
C CYS A 93 8.42 -24.88 13.47
N GLN A 94 9.25 -25.57 12.69
CA GLN A 94 9.05 -26.96 12.31
C GLN A 94 9.03 -27.88 13.55
N ALA A 95 9.98 -27.71 14.46
CA ALA A 95 10.07 -28.47 15.71
C ALA A 95 8.83 -28.32 16.60
N ARG A 96 8.06 -27.23 16.43
CA ARG A 96 6.89 -26.89 17.25
C ARG A 96 5.58 -26.87 16.45
N SER A 97 5.62 -27.30 15.19
CA SER A 97 4.46 -27.28 14.28
C SER A 97 3.32 -28.18 14.78
N MET A 98 3.66 -29.23 15.53
CA MET A 98 2.71 -30.20 16.08
C MET A 98 2.32 -29.92 17.54
N TRP A 99 2.70 -28.77 18.11
CA TRP A 99 2.33 -28.42 19.48
C TRP A 99 0.82 -28.27 19.64
N ASN A 100 0.28 -29.01 20.61
CA ASN A 100 -1.12 -28.94 21.02
C ASN A 100 -1.37 -27.72 21.93
N VAL A 101 -2.63 -27.51 22.32
CA VAL A 101 -3.03 -26.37 23.17
C VAL A 101 -2.32 -26.37 24.52
N THR A 102 -2.19 -27.53 25.17
CA THR A 102 -1.54 -27.68 26.47
C THR A 102 -0.04 -27.33 26.41
N ASP A 103 0.63 -27.67 25.30
CA ASP A 103 2.03 -27.31 25.11
C ASP A 103 2.23 -25.82 24.88
N ARG A 104 1.28 -25.17 24.18
CA ARG A 104 1.27 -23.72 24.00
C ARG A 104 0.99 -22.96 25.30
N GLN A 105 0.14 -23.52 26.17
CA GLN A 105 -0.20 -22.92 27.48
C GLN A 105 0.98 -22.82 28.43
N LYS A 106 1.99 -23.68 28.29
CA LYS A 106 3.20 -23.66 29.12
C LYS A 106 4.18 -22.53 28.77
N VAL A 107 3.93 -21.79 27.70
CA VAL A 107 4.84 -20.73 27.22
C VAL A 107 4.46 -19.39 27.82
N VAL A 108 5.43 -18.74 28.46
CA VAL A 108 5.38 -17.32 28.81
C VAL A 108 6.17 -16.55 27.77
N PHE A 109 5.55 -15.56 27.14
CA PHE A 109 6.20 -14.63 26.22
C PHE A 109 6.56 -13.37 26.99
N SER A 110 7.81 -12.95 26.98
CA SER A 110 8.24 -11.65 27.50
C SER A 110 8.87 -10.82 26.39
N ASP A 111 8.66 -9.51 26.42
CA ASP A 111 9.30 -8.59 25.49
C ASP A 111 9.50 -7.22 26.15
N GLU A 112 10.41 -6.43 25.59
CA GLU A 112 10.62 -5.04 25.96
C GLU A 112 10.21 -4.15 24.79
N SER A 113 9.17 -3.35 25.00
CA SER A 113 8.61 -2.46 23.97
C SER A 113 8.81 -1.01 24.34
N ARG A 114 9.13 -0.19 23.34
CA ARG A 114 9.27 1.26 23.48
C ARG A 114 8.01 1.97 23.02
N PHE A 115 7.44 2.81 23.88
CA PHE A 115 6.28 3.64 23.58
C PHE A 115 6.71 5.09 23.38
N PHE A 116 6.26 5.69 22.28
CA PHE A 116 6.52 7.09 21.93
C PHE A 116 5.20 7.88 21.99
N GLY A 117 5.25 9.13 22.43
CA GLY A 117 4.08 10.03 22.44
C GLY A 117 3.81 10.72 21.09
N GLY A 118 4.67 10.52 20.08
CA GLY A 118 4.54 11.12 18.76
C GLY A 118 3.82 10.24 17.74
N THR A 119 3.22 10.84 16.71
CA THR A 119 2.43 10.18 15.67
C THR A 119 3.22 9.85 14.40
N ASP A 120 4.55 9.73 14.47
CA ASP A 120 5.32 9.27 13.32
C ASP A 120 5.09 7.76 13.14
N ASP A 121 4.00 7.43 12.45
CA ASP A 121 3.62 6.07 12.11
C ASP A 121 4.52 5.48 11.00
N ASN A 122 5.46 6.30 10.49
CA ASN A 122 6.41 5.98 9.42
C ASN A 122 5.73 5.33 8.20
N ARG A 123 4.42 5.59 7.99
CA ARG A 123 3.62 4.93 6.96
C ARG A 123 3.88 5.57 5.61
N VAL A 124 4.90 5.09 4.94
CA VAL A 124 5.22 5.53 3.58
C VAL A 124 4.40 4.74 2.57
N ARG A 125 3.71 5.46 1.68
CA ARG A 125 3.01 4.87 0.54
C ARG A 125 3.93 4.81 -0.67
N VAL A 126 3.97 3.63 -1.29
CA VAL A 126 4.67 3.35 -2.55
C VAL A 126 3.69 3.02 -3.66
N TRP A 127 4.02 3.40 -4.88
CA TRP A 127 3.26 3.01 -6.07
C TRP A 127 3.94 1.82 -6.74
N ARG A 128 3.19 0.73 -6.92
CA ARG A 128 3.69 -0.53 -7.47
C ARG A 128 2.60 -1.32 -8.18
N HIS A 129 3.00 -2.26 -9.03
CA HIS A 129 2.07 -3.22 -9.62
C HIS A 129 1.64 -4.28 -8.58
N PRO A 130 0.50 -4.95 -8.80
CA PRO A 130 0.15 -6.15 -8.05
C PRO A 130 1.26 -7.21 -8.14
N GLY A 131 1.59 -7.86 -7.03
CA GLY A 131 2.63 -8.90 -6.97
C GLY A 131 4.03 -8.39 -6.57
N GLU A 132 4.32 -7.10 -6.75
CA GLU A 132 5.65 -6.51 -6.45
C GLU A 132 5.84 -6.17 -4.97
N ARG A 133 5.12 -6.85 -4.06
CA ARG A 133 5.09 -6.47 -2.65
C ARG A 133 6.46 -6.53 -1.98
N TYR A 134 7.24 -7.54 -2.35
CA TYR A 134 8.52 -7.87 -1.71
C TYR A 134 9.72 -7.44 -2.55
N ASN A 135 9.51 -6.66 -3.61
CA ASN A 135 10.61 -6.17 -4.43
C ASN A 135 11.47 -5.19 -3.59
N PRO A 136 12.81 -5.22 -3.73
CA PRO A 136 13.70 -4.35 -2.96
C PRO A 136 13.33 -2.85 -2.98
N PRO A 137 12.91 -2.24 -4.11
CA PRO A 137 12.53 -0.83 -4.15
C PRO A 137 11.28 -0.48 -3.33
N HIS A 138 10.44 -1.47 -3.01
CA HIS A 138 9.17 -1.30 -2.28
C HIS A 138 9.28 -1.75 -0.81
N THR A 139 10.49 -2.08 -0.39
CA THR A 139 10.81 -2.62 0.92
C THR A 139 11.65 -1.61 1.67
N VAL A 140 11.28 -1.34 2.92
CA VAL A 140 12.00 -0.42 3.79
C VAL A 140 12.44 -1.19 5.02
N LEU A 141 13.70 -1.03 5.39
CA LEU A 141 14.18 -1.55 6.67
C LEU A 141 13.59 -0.68 7.80
N PRO A 142 13.14 -1.29 8.91
CA PRO A 142 12.66 -0.55 10.07
C PRO A 142 13.66 0.52 10.49
N HIS A 143 13.14 1.71 10.78
CA HIS A 143 13.93 2.81 11.30
C HIS A 143 14.45 2.46 12.70
N THR A 144 15.77 2.54 12.90
CA THR A 144 16.45 2.19 14.16
C THR A 144 16.84 3.41 14.99
N ALA A 145 16.38 4.63 14.64
CA ALA A 145 16.81 5.81 15.38
C ALA A 145 16.33 5.78 16.84
N ARG A 146 17.18 6.30 17.72
CA ARG A 146 16.89 6.51 19.15
C ARG A 146 15.97 7.72 19.29
N THR A 147 14.68 7.50 19.07
CA THR A 147 13.65 8.50 19.43
C THR A 147 13.44 8.47 20.95
N ALA A 148 13.10 9.62 21.55
CA ALA A 148 12.78 9.70 22.98
C ALA A 148 11.47 8.98 23.26
N GLY A 149 11.49 7.93 24.08
CA GLY A 149 10.31 7.11 24.40
C GLY A 149 10.52 6.30 25.66
N VAL A 150 9.41 5.88 26.28
CA VAL A 150 9.39 5.08 27.51
C VAL A 150 9.60 3.62 27.16
N MET A 151 10.54 2.96 27.83
CA MET A 151 10.73 1.51 27.72
C MET A 151 9.83 0.82 28.73
N VAL A 152 9.10 -0.19 28.30
CA VAL A 152 8.24 -1.01 29.15
C VAL A 152 8.58 -2.46 28.91
N TRP A 153 8.83 -3.19 29.99
CA TRP A 153 8.93 -4.63 29.98
C TRP A 153 7.59 -5.25 30.35
N GLY A 154 7.21 -6.34 29.69
CA GLY A 154 6.01 -7.09 30.03
C GLY A 154 6.13 -8.56 29.66
N ALA A 155 5.30 -9.38 30.28
CA ALA A 155 5.15 -10.78 29.96
C ALA A 155 3.68 -11.17 29.87
N ILE A 156 3.36 -12.10 28.97
CA ILE A 156 2.01 -12.65 28.76
C ILE A 156 2.08 -14.17 28.71
N ALA A 157 1.08 -14.83 29.27
CA ALA A 157 0.88 -16.28 29.22
C ALA A 157 -0.59 -16.57 28.89
N TYR A 158 -0.89 -17.79 28.42
CA TYR A 158 -2.26 -18.16 28.04
C TYR A 158 -3.24 -18.11 29.22
N ASP A 159 -2.78 -18.51 30.40
CA ASP A 159 -3.57 -18.49 31.63
C ASP A 159 -3.06 -17.34 32.51
N ALA A 160 -3.44 -16.12 32.13
CA ALA A 160 -3.18 -14.93 32.94
C ALA A 160 -4.22 -14.81 34.08
N GLY A 161 -4.39 -15.89 34.83
CA GLY A 161 -4.95 -15.84 36.19
C GLY A 161 -3.87 -15.30 37.11
N LEU A 162 -4.05 -14.04 37.53
CA LEU A 162 -3.36 -13.29 38.59
C LEU A 162 -2.33 -14.10 39.41
N LEU A 163 -1.07 -13.67 39.34
CA LEU A 163 -0.13 -13.82 40.46
C LEU A 163 -0.63 -13.01 41.67
#